data_AF-A0A431RI48-F1
#
_entry.id   AF-A0A431RI48-F1
#
_cell.length_a   1.000
_cell.length_b   1.000
_cell.length_c   1.000
_cell.angle_alpha   90.00
_cell.angle_beta   90.00
_cell.angle_gamma   90.00
#
_symmetry.space_group_name_H-M   'P 1'
#
loop_
_entity.id
_entity.type
_entity.pdbx_description
1 polymer ?
#
loop_
_entity_poly.entity_id
_entity_poly.type
_entity_poly.pdbx_seq_one_letter_code
_entity_poly.pdbx_strand_id
1 'polypeptide(L)'
;MKERCHQQITVEIPQSFSDFVEGALLRIQARYPDLRFRVTDAGLEVNGVPVAEVDQLRKQVFHAVYREKIYIETLPLRHKLIEAVTTR
;
A
#
# COMPACT_ATOMS: atom_id res chain seq x y z
N MET A 1 -2.99 26.74 -19.17
CA MET A 1 -2.48 26.22 -17.88
C MET A 1 -3.66 25.57 -17.18
N LYS A 2 -3.84 24.24 -17.27
CA LYS A 2 -4.97 23.55 -16.62
C LYS A 2 -4.69 23.55 -15.12
N GLU A 3 -5.57 24.15 -14.33
CA GLU A 3 -5.53 24.05 -12.87
C GLU A 3 -5.52 22.56 -12.48
N ARG A 4 -4.44 22.11 -11.86
CA ARG A 4 -4.40 20.78 -11.26
C ARG A 4 -5.21 20.87 -9.97
N CYS A 5 -6.49 20.51 -10.06
CA CYS A 5 -7.32 20.35 -8.88
C CYS A 5 -6.78 19.15 -8.10
N HIS A 6 -6.35 19.39 -6.86
CA HIS A 6 -5.88 18.35 -5.94
C HIS A 6 -6.98 18.12 -4.91
N GLN A 7 -7.25 16.86 -4.58
CA GLN A 7 -8.29 16.50 -3.62
C GLN A 7 -7.78 15.53 -2.56
N GLN A 8 -8.53 15.48 -1.47
CA GLN A 8 -8.43 14.42 -0.48
C GLN A 8 -9.33 13.27 -0.93
N ILE A 9 -8.81 12.04 -0.85
CA ILE A 9 -9.58 10.83 -1.11
C ILE A 9 -9.41 9.86 0.06
N THR A 10 -10.43 9.04 0.26
CA THR A 10 -10.34 7.85 1.11
C THR A 10 -10.30 6.61 0.21
N VAL A 11 -9.34 5.75 0.47
CA VAL A 11 -9.25 4.41 -0.11
C VAL A 11 -9.70 3.43 0.97
N GLU A 12 -10.91 2.90 0.81
CA GLU A 12 -11.46 1.93 1.74
C GLU A 12 -10.72 0.61 1.64
N ILE A 13 -10.18 0.13 2.77
CA ILE A 13 -9.45 -1.14 2.82
C ILE A 13 -10.28 -2.13 3.64
N PRO A 14 -10.56 -3.35 3.13
CA PRO A 14 -11.27 -4.35 3.92
C PRO A 14 -10.51 -4.68 5.21
N GLN A 15 -11.23 -4.89 6.31
CA GLN A 15 -10.67 -5.22 7.62
C GLN A 15 -9.75 -6.45 7.58
N SER A 16 -10.01 -7.42 6.69
CA SER A 16 -9.14 -8.59 6.49
C SER A 16 -7.75 -8.27 5.92
N PHE A 17 -7.48 -7.00 5.60
CA PHE A 17 -6.19 -6.51 5.12
C PHE A 17 -5.55 -5.46 6.04
N SER A 18 -6.14 -5.13 7.19
CA SER A 18 -5.63 -4.09 8.10
C SER A 18 -4.17 -4.27 8.48
N ASP A 19 -3.79 -5.52 8.78
CA ASP A 19 -2.45 -5.89 9.25
C ASP A 19 -1.35 -5.67 8.20
N PHE A 20 -1.75 -5.48 6.93
CA PHE A 20 -0.83 -5.28 5.81
C PHE A 20 -0.73 -3.81 5.37
N VAL A 21 -1.57 -2.91 5.91
CA VAL A 21 -1.63 -1.51 5.47
C VAL A 21 -0.35 -0.76 5.82
N GLU A 22 0.18 -0.92 7.03
CA GLU A 22 1.39 -0.19 7.46
C GLU A 22 2.62 -0.60 6.64
N GLY A 23 2.82 -1.90 6.41
CA GLY A 23 3.93 -2.39 5.59
C GLY A 23 3.83 -1.93 4.12
N ALA A 24 2.62 -1.93 3.57
CA ALA A 24 2.35 -1.41 2.24
C ALA A 24 2.59 0.11 2.14
N LEU A 25 2.27 0.87 3.20
CA LEU A 25 2.37 2.31 3.24
C LEU A 25 3.81 2.79 3.00
N LEU A 26 4.82 2.10 3.55
CA LEU A 26 6.23 2.43 3.32
C LEU A 26 6.59 2.44 1.83
N ARG A 27 6.10 1.45 1.06
CA ARG A 27 6.33 1.39 -0.39
C ARG A 27 5.57 2.49 -1.14
N ILE A 28 4.34 2.77 -0.73
CA ILE A 28 3.50 3.77 -1.39
C ILE A 28 4.08 5.17 -1.16
N GLN A 29 4.51 5.50 0.06
CA GLN A 29 5.14 6.79 0.38
C GLN A 29 6.44 7.00 -0.41
N ALA A 30 7.26 5.97 -0.57
CA ALA A 30 8.46 6.05 -1.40
C ALA A 30 8.15 6.31 -2.89
N ARG A 31 7.00 5.83 -3.37
CA ARG A 31 6.55 6.02 -4.76
C ARG A 31 5.91 7.38 -5.00
N TYR A 32 5.26 7.95 -3.98
CA TYR A 32 4.49 9.18 -4.04
C TYR A 32 4.90 10.15 -2.92
N PRO A 33 6.13 10.71 -2.98
CA PRO A 33 6.67 11.52 -1.89
C PRO A 33 5.91 12.83 -1.65
N ASP A 34 5.23 13.36 -2.67
CA ASP A 34 4.48 14.62 -2.59
C ASP A 34 3.07 14.45 -2.00
N LEU A 35 2.60 13.21 -1.86
CA LEU A 35 1.29 12.90 -1.28
C LEU A 35 1.42 12.67 0.23
N ARG A 36 0.40 13.09 0.98
CA ARG A 36 0.34 12.83 2.43
C ARG A 36 -0.67 11.74 2.71
N PHE A 37 -0.22 10.72 3.43
CA PHE A 37 -1.00 9.54 3.75
C PHE A 37 -1.30 9.47 5.24
N ARG A 38 -2.51 9.01 5.60
CA ARG A 38 -2.91 8.74 6.98
C ARG A 38 -3.72 7.45 7.02
N VAL A 39 -3.33 6.53 7.88
CA VAL A 39 -4.12 5.32 8.14
C VAL A 39 -5.30 5.69 9.04
N THR A 40 -6.48 5.17 8.71
CA THR A 40 -7.73 5.34 9.46
C THR A 40 -8.44 4.01 9.60
N ASP A 41 -9.46 3.95 10.45
CA ASP A 41 -10.25 2.71 10.66
C ASP A 41 -10.97 2.23 9.38
N ALA A 42 -11.24 3.16 8.45
CA ALA A 42 -11.85 2.86 7.15
C ALA A 42 -10.83 2.45 6.08
N GLY A 43 -9.52 2.65 6.31
CA GLY A 43 -8.46 2.34 5.35
C GLY A 43 -7.38 3.42 5.28
N LEU A 44 -7.21 4.04 4.12
CA LEU A 44 -6.14 4.99 3.86
C LEU A 44 -6.68 6.31 3.32
N GLU A 45 -6.49 7.39 4.08
CA GLU A 45 -6.71 8.76 3.60
C GLU A 45 -5.47 9.26 2.87
N VAL A 46 -5.68 9.87 1.69
CA VAL A 46 -4.62 10.48 0.89
C VAL A 46 -4.97 11.91 0.53
N ASN A 47 -4.04 12.82 0.82
CA ASN A 47 -4.19 14.24 0.54
C ASN A 47 -3.26 14.68 -0.59
N GLY A 48 -3.75 15.64 -1.40
CA GLY A 48 -2.97 16.25 -2.48
C GLY A 48 -3.00 15.46 -3.78
N VAL A 49 -4.01 14.60 -3.99
CA VAL A 49 -4.07 13.74 -5.18
C VAL A 49 -4.63 14.54 -6.36
N PRO A 50 -3.93 14.62 -7.50
CA PRO A 50 -4.51 15.20 -8.71
C PRO A 50 -5.77 14.44 -9.12
N VAL A 51 -6.86 15.14 -9.45
CA VAL A 51 -8.15 14.50 -9.80
C VAL A 51 -8.00 13.42 -10.89
N ALA A 52 -7.15 13.66 -11.88
CA ALA A 52 -6.90 12.73 -12.99
C ALA A 52 -6.16 11.43 -12.58
N GLU A 53 -5.55 11.38 -11.40
CA GLU A 53 -4.71 10.26 -10.94
C GLU A 53 -5.38 9.43 -9.84
N VAL A 54 -6.57 9.81 -9.38
CA VAL A 54 -7.25 9.14 -8.24
C VAL A 54 -7.43 7.65 -8.45
N ASP A 55 -7.96 7.23 -9.61
CA ASP A 55 -8.22 5.80 -9.85
C ASP A 55 -6.93 5.00 -10.00
N GLN A 56 -5.91 5.61 -10.61
CA GLN A 56 -4.58 4.99 -10.70
C GLN A 56 -3.96 4.84 -9.31
N LEU A 57 -4.04 5.87 -8.46
CA LEU A 57 -3.55 5.80 -7.09
C LEU A 57 -4.28 4.72 -6.28
N ARG A 58 -5.62 4.67 -6.35
CA ARG A 58 -6.42 3.61 -5.70
C ARG A 58 -5.95 2.22 -6.11
N LYS A 59 -5.77 1.98 -7.42
CA LYS A 59 -5.24 0.72 -7.94
C LYS A 59 -3.86 0.39 -7.36
N GLN A 60 -2.97 1.38 -7.25
CA GLN A 60 -1.63 1.17 -6.69
C GLN A 60 -1.67 0.88 -5.19
N VAL A 61 -2.54 1.55 -4.44
CA VAL A 61 -2.76 1.27 -3.00
C VAL A 61 -3.24 -0.17 -2.82
N PHE A 62 -4.29 -0.59 -3.53
CA PHE A 62 -4.79 -1.97 -3.43
C PHE A 62 -3.73 -3.00 -3.80
N HIS A 63 -2.99 -2.75 -4.88
CA HIS A 63 -1.93 -3.64 -5.32
C HIS A 63 -0.81 -3.75 -4.26
N ALA A 64 -0.40 -2.64 -3.65
CA ALA A 64 0.62 -2.65 -2.60
C ALA A 64 0.16 -3.41 -1.35
N VAL A 65 -1.07 -3.18 -0.87
CA VAL A 65 -1.65 -3.88 0.28
C VAL A 65 -1.75 -5.38 0.01
N TYR A 66 -2.24 -5.77 -1.17
CA TYR A 66 -2.35 -7.18 -1.55
C TYR A 66 -0.96 -7.86 -1.66
N ARG A 67 0.05 -7.15 -2.18
CA ARG A 67 1.42 -7.67 -2.26
C ARG A 67 2.07 -7.81 -0.89
N GLU A 68 1.76 -6.93 0.04
CA GLU A 68 2.24 -7.04 1.42
C GLU A 68 1.65 -8.26 2.11
N LYS A 69 0.34 -8.51 1.94
CA LYS A 69 -0.29 -9.78 2.37
C LYS A 69 0.46 -11.00 1.86
N ILE A 70 0.66 -11.10 0.55
CA ILE A 70 1.39 -12.23 -0.05
C ILE A 70 2.79 -12.35 0.54
N TYR A 71 3.50 -11.23 0.70
CA TYR A 71 4.85 -11.25 1.26
C TYR A 71 4.85 -11.85 2.67
N ILE A 72 3.99 -11.36 3.57
CA ILE A 72 3.89 -11.84 4.94
C ILE A 72 3.46 -13.31 4.99
N GLU A 73 2.43 -13.71 4.23
CA GLU A 73 1.92 -15.08 4.22
C GLU A 73 2.94 -16.09 3.65
N THR A 74 3.80 -15.66 2.72
CA THR A 74 4.81 -16.53 2.10
C THR A 74 6.17 -16.50 2.80
N LEU A 75 6.43 -15.53 3.67
CA LEU A 75 7.71 -15.37 4.36
C LEU A 75 8.14 -16.61 5.17
N PRO A 76 7.25 -17.29 5.93
CA PRO A 76 7.63 -18.49 6.67
C PRO A 76 8.12 -19.63 5.78
N LEU A 77 7.43 -19.87 4.65
CA LEU A 77 7.84 -20.90 3.69
C LEU A 77 9.20 -20.55 3.07
N ARG A 78 9.41 -19.29 2.71
CA ARG A 78 10.68 -18.83 2.15
C ARG A 78 11.84 -19.04 3.13
N HIS A 79 11.66 -18.72 4.41
CA HIS A 79 12.66 -18.98 5.44
C HIS A 79 12.97 -20.47 5.57
N LYS A 80 11.95 -21.32 5.64
CA LYS A 80 12.13 -22.79 5.72
C LYS A 80 12.87 -23.36 4.52
N LEU A 81 12.55 -22.90 3.31
CA LEU A 81 13.24 -23.34 2.09
C LEU A 81 14.71 -22.91 2.08
N ILE A 82 15.01 -21.68 2.52
CA ILE A 82 16.38 -21.18 2.63
C ILE A 82 17.16 -21.99 3.68
N GLU A 83 16.58 -22.19 4.86
CA GLU A 83 17.18 -22.98 5.94
C GLU A 83 17.49 -24.41 5.47
N ALA A 84 16.52 -25.08 4.84
CA ALA A 84 16.69 -26.46 4.36
C ALA A 84 17.85 -26.63 3.36
N VAL A 85 18.23 -25.59 2.60
CA VAL A 85 19.34 -25.66 1.62
C VAL A 85 20.64 -25.03 2.11
N THR A 86 20.63 -24.32 3.24
CA THR A 86 21.81 -23.61 3.77
C THR A 86 22.38 -24.22 5.04
N THR A 87 21.58 -24.98 5.80
CA THR A 87 22.06 -25.71 6.98
C THR A 87 22.86 -26.93 6.52
N ARG A 88 24.19 -26.89 6.72
CA ARG A 88 25.12 -28.01 6.55
C ARG A 88 25.46 -28.65 7.88
#